data_AF-A0A0S7X344-F1
#
_entry.id   AF-A0A0S7X344-F1
#
_cell.length_a   1.000
_cell.length_b   1.000
_cell.length_c   1.000
_cell.angle_alpha   90.00
_cell.angle_beta   90.00
_cell.angle_gamma   90.00
#
_symmetry.space_group_name_H-M   'P 1'
#
loop_
_entity.id
_entity.type
_entity.pdbx_description
1 polymer ?
#
loop_
_entity_poly.entity_id
_entity_poly.type
_entity_poly.pdbx_seq_one_letter_code
_entity_poly.pdbx_strand_id
1 'polypeptide(L)'
;MGRLNQSFCLGLYLKDGITLDELIRGAKEIGYAAVEIWQREGAPFDELVEVSRKHGLRIASMSGHHSLEDGLNNPDNHDRIADELHESIELAAKLDIPGLICFSGNRNGRDDEESIEVCAEGLRRAAPAAERAGVNLNVELLNSKRTHPGYQCDHTAWG
;
A
#
# COMPACT_ATOMS: atom_id res chain seq x y z
N MET A 1 -18.60 15.38 10.61
CA MET A 1 -17.77 14.25 10.13
C MET A 1 -18.66 13.03 10.10
N GLY A 2 -18.67 12.27 8.99
CA GLY A 2 -19.51 11.07 8.88
C GLY A 2 -19.07 9.98 9.86
N ARG A 3 -19.96 9.02 10.12
CA ARG A 3 -19.68 7.88 11.03
C ARG A 3 -18.58 6.94 10.49
N LEU A 4 -18.32 6.97 9.19
CA LEU A 4 -17.35 6.14 8.48
C LEU A 4 -16.34 7.03 7.77
N ASN A 5 -15.06 6.66 7.82
CA ASN A 5 -13.98 7.31 7.08
C ASN A 5 -13.72 6.51 5.81
N GLN A 6 -14.26 6.96 4.68
CA GLN A 6 -14.08 6.29 3.38
C GLN A 6 -12.90 6.88 2.61
N SER A 7 -12.24 6.02 1.83
CA SER A 7 -11.18 6.32 0.87
C SER A 7 -11.52 5.77 -0.51
N PHE A 8 -10.79 6.22 -1.54
CA PHE A 8 -10.86 5.68 -2.90
C PHE A 8 -9.45 5.59 -3.50
N CYS A 9 -9.22 4.63 -4.40
CA CYS A 9 -7.93 4.48 -5.08
C CYS A 9 -7.81 5.43 -6.28
N LEU A 10 -6.80 6.30 -6.27
CA LEU A 10 -6.59 7.36 -7.25
C LEU A 10 -6.65 6.86 -8.70
N GLY A 11 -5.90 5.79 -9.00
CA GLY A 11 -5.77 5.25 -10.37
C GLY A 11 -7.09 4.76 -10.99
N LEU A 12 -8.11 4.50 -10.17
CA LEU A 12 -9.42 4.10 -10.66
C LEU A 12 -10.26 5.31 -11.12
N TYR A 13 -10.00 6.50 -10.59
CA TYR A 13 -10.87 7.68 -10.74
C TYR A 13 -10.21 8.87 -11.43
N LEU A 14 -8.87 8.98 -11.42
CA LEU A 14 -8.17 9.99 -12.20
C LEU A 14 -8.20 9.58 -13.68
N LYS A 15 -9.02 10.28 -14.47
CA LYS A 15 -9.25 10.03 -15.90
C LYS A 15 -8.91 11.27 -16.72
N ASP A 16 -8.67 11.08 -18.01
CA ASP A 16 -8.42 12.17 -18.94
C ASP A 16 -9.50 13.25 -18.86
N GLY A 17 -9.08 14.51 -18.79
CA GLY A 17 -9.98 15.66 -18.67
C GLY A 17 -10.45 15.98 -17.25
N ILE A 18 -10.03 15.23 -16.23
CA ILE A 18 -10.25 15.56 -14.82
C ILE A 18 -8.89 15.87 -14.19
N THR A 19 -8.74 17.08 -13.64
CA THR A 19 -7.53 17.43 -12.88
C THR A 19 -7.55 16.79 -11.50
N LEU A 20 -6.37 16.63 -10.89
CA LEU A 20 -6.26 16.09 -9.54
C LEU A 20 -6.99 16.95 -8.51
N ASP A 21 -6.91 18.28 -8.65
CA ASP A 21 -7.63 19.24 -7.79
C ASP A 21 -9.15 19.07 -7.89
N GLU A 22 -9.70 18.93 -9.10
CA GLU A 22 -11.13 18.71 -9.31
C GLU A 22 -11.60 17.39 -8.69
N LEU A 23 -10.84 16.31 -8.88
CA LEU A 23 -11.17 14.99 -8.33
C LEU A 23 -11.19 15.01 -6.80
N ILE A 24 -10.13 15.54 -6.18
CA ILE A 24 -10.00 15.57 -4.71
C ILE A 24 -11.02 16.52 -4.09
N ARG A 25 -11.25 17.70 -4.70
CA ARG A 25 -12.31 18.62 -4.27
C ARG A 25 -13.68 17.95 -4.34
N GLY A 26 -14.01 17.28 -5.45
CA GLY A 26 -15.25 16.54 -5.61
C GLY A 26 -15.40 15.42 -4.56
N ALA A 27 -14.32 14.69 -4.27
CA ALA A 27 -14.31 13.67 -3.23
C ALA A 27 -14.61 14.26 -1.83
N LYS A 28 -14.05 15.44 -1.53
CA LYS A 28 -14.36 16.17 -0.28
C LYS A 28 -15.84 16.55 -0.19
N GLU A 29 -16.41 17.08 -1.26
CA GLU A 29 -17.82 17.48 -1.34
C GLU A 29 -18.76 16.27 -1.16
N ILE A 30 -18.39 15.09 -1.68
CA ILE A 30 -19.12 13.83 -1.46
C ILE A 30 -19.02 13.35 0.00
N GLY A 31 -17.90 13.63 0.68
CA GLY A 31 -17.68 13.28 2.07
C GLY A 31 -16.58 12.24 2.32
N TYR A 32 -15.72 11.96 1.32
CA TYR A 32 -14.53 11.13 1.53
C TYR A 32 -13.57 11.76 2.53
N ALA A 33 -12.93 10.90 3.32
CA ALA A 33 -11.93 11.31 4.31
C ALA A 33 -10.50 11.22 3.76
N ALA A 34 -10.28 10.37 2.75
CA ALA A 34 -8.96 10.10 2.23
C ALA A 34 -8.97 9.60 0.78
N VAL A 35 -7.77 9.49 0.22
CA VAL A 35 -7.44 8.88 -1.06
C VAL A 35 -6.34 7.83 -0.86
N GLU A 36 -6.28 6.83 -1.70
CA GLU A 36 -5.25 5.78 -1.71
C GLU A 36 -4.49 5.84 -3.03
N ILE A 37 -3.25 5.38 -3.02
CA ILE A 37 -2.42 5.24 -4.20
C ILE A 37 -1.68 3.90 -4.12
N TRP A 38 -1.39 3.26 -5.26
CA TRP A 38 -0.53 2.07 -5.24
C TRP A 38 0.94 2.48 -5.16
N GLN A 39 1.52 2.88 -6.29
CA GLN A 39 2.93 3.23 -6.38
C GLN A 39 3.12 4.75 -6.44
N ARG A 40 4.24 5.22 -5.87
CA ARG A 40 4.67 6.63 -5.96
C ARG A 40 5.28 6.92 -7.33
N GLU A 41 6.08 5.99 -7.84
CA GLU A 41 6.72 6.12 -9.15
C GLU A 41 5.67 6.13 -10.27
N GLY A 42 5.84 7.03 -11.23
CA GLY A 42 4.91 7.17 -12.37
C GLY A 42 3.56 7.80 -12.01
N ALA A 43 3.31 8.14 -10.74
CA ALA A 43 2.10 8.81 -10.30
C ALA A 43 2.40 10.26 -9.87
N PRO A 44 1.39 11.18 -9.89
CA PRO A 44 1.57 12.56 -9.45
C PRO A 44 1.59 12.65 -7.91
N PHE A 45 2.51 11.94 -7.25
CA PHE A 45 2.50 11.74 -5.80
C PHE A 45 2.67 13.05 -5.01
N ASP A 46 3.62 13.90 -5.41
CA ASP A 46 3.85 15.19 -4.74
C ASP A 46 2.63 16.11 -4.88
N GLU A 47 2.05 16.19 -6.09
CA GLU A 47 0.82 16.96 -6.34
C GLU A 47 -0.35 16.38 -5.52
N LEU A 48 -0.47 15.05 -5.42
CA LEU A 48 -1.48 14.39 -4.60
C LEU A 48 -1.37 14.77 -3.13
N VAL A 49 -0.15 14.81 -2.58
CA VAL A 49 0.12 15.23 -1.20
C VAL A 49 -0.34 16.66 -0.98
N GLU A 50 0.02 17.58 -1.89
CA GLU A 50 -0.35 19.00 -1.81
C GLU A 50 -1.87 19.19 -1.90
N VAL A 51 -2.50 18.62 -2.94
CA VAL A 51 -3.93 18.77 -3.22
C VAL A 51 -4.79 18.11 -2.13
N SER A 52 -4.41 16.92 -1.65
CA SER A 52 -5.13 16.25 -0.56
C SER A 52 -5.13 17.12 0.70
N ARG A 53 -3.98 17.67 1.08
CA ARG A 53 -3.87 18.60 2.22
C ARG A 53 -4.69 19.86 2.02
N LYS A 54 -4.63 20.47 0.82
CA LYS A 54 -5.40 21.67 0.46
C LYS A 54 -6.90 21.48 0.70
N HIS A 55 -7.45 20.31 0.37
CA HIS A 55 -8.89 20.01 0.51
C HIS A 55 -9.25 19.26 1.80
N GLY A 56 -8.28 19.02 2.68
CA GLY A 56 -8.50 18.33 3.96
C GLY A 56 -8.87 16.85 3.79
N LEU A 57 -8.24 16.18 2.84
CA LEU A 57 -8.16 14.72 2.70
C LEU A 57 -6.76 14.24 3.13
N ARG A 58 -6.69 13.02 3.63
CA ARG A 58 -5.42 12.32 3.87
C ARG A 58 -5.10 11.37 2.73
N ILE A 59 -3.86 10.92 2.64
CA ILE A 59 -3.51 9.70 1.92
C ILE A 59 -3.60 8.54 2.92
N ALA A 60 -4.48 7.57 2.68
CA ALA A 60 -4.77 6.50 3.64
C ALA A 60 -3.76 5.35 3.57
N SER A 61 -3.26 5.04 2.38
CA SER A 61 -2.33 3.93 2.15
C SER A 61 -1.55 4.11 0.87
N MET A 62 -0.34 3.51 0.83
CA MET A 62 0.47 3.34 -0.36
C MET A 62 1.23 2.01 -0.33
N SER A 63 1.74 1.54 -1.47
CA SER A 63 2.69 0.41 -1.48
C SER A 63 3.95 0.77 -0.70
N GLY A 64 4.36 -0.12 0.21
CA GLY A 64 5.56 0.05 1.03
C GLY A 64 6.85 -0.39 0.35
N HIS A 65 6.75 -1.28 -0.63
CA HIS A 65 7.87 -1.84 -1.40
C HIS A 65 7.45 -2.03 -2.86
N HIS A 66 8.43 -2.22 -3.75
CA HIS A 66 8.22 -1.98 -5.19
C HIS A 66 7.46 -3.09 -5.93
N SER A 67 7.75 -4.36 -5.65
CA SER A 67 7.28 -5.47 -6.49
C SER A 67 6.13 -6.24 -5.88
N LEU A 68 5.03 -6.34 -6.63
CA LEU A 68 3.89 -7.19 -6.28
C LEU A 68 4.20 -8.68 -6.49
N GLU A 69 4.90 -9.00 -7.57
CA GLU A 69 5.15 -10.38 -8.03
C GLU A 69 6.41 -11.01 -7.39
N ASP A 70 7.40 -10.17 -7.04
CA ASP A 70 8.67 -10.58 -6.44
C ASP A 70 8.77 -10.00 -5.02
N GLY A 71 8.12 -10.70 -4.09
CA GLY A 71 7.77 -10.16 -2.78
C GLY A 71 8.43 -10.87 -1.61
N LEU A 72 7.78 -10.74 -0.45
CA LEU A 72 8.23 -11.22 0.86
C LEU A 72 8.37 -12.74 0.97
N ASN A 73 7.76 -13.51 0.08
CA ASN A 73 7.85 -14.97 0.05
C ASN A 73 9.19 -15.49 -0.50
N ASN A 74 10.04 -14.59 -0.99
CA ASN A 74 11.39 -14.90 -1.42
C ASN A 74 12.39 -14.33 -0.40
N PRO A 75 13.13 -15.16 0.36
CA PRO A 75 14.05 -14.68 1.40
C PRO A 75 15.19 -13.82 0.83
N ASP A 76 15.58 -14.05 -0.43
CA ASP A 76 16.61 -13.26 -1.12
C ASP A 76 16.21 -11.79 -1.31
N ASN A 77 14.90 -11.48 -1.21
CA ASN A 77 14.39 -10.12 -1.31
C ASN A 77 14.35 -9.39 0.02
N HIS A 78 14.54 -10.07 1.16
CA HIS A 78 14.25 -9.47 2.47
C HIS A 78 15.12 -8.27 2.81
N ASP A 79 16.40 -8.27 2.41
CA ASP A 79 17.29 -7.12 2.61
C ASP A 79 16.77 -5.91 1.82
N ARG A 80 16.54 -6.09 0.51
CA ARG A 80 15.97 -5.06 -0.38
C ARG A 80 14.64 -4.53 0.14
N ILE A 81 13.70 -5.42 0.46
CA ILE A 81 12.35 -5.04 0.92
C ILE A 81 12.42 -4.33 2.27
N ALA A 82 13.31 -4.72 3.18
CA ALA A 82 13.50 -4.02 4.45
C ALA A 82 13.97 -2.57 4.22
N ASP A 83 14.93 -2.36 3.33
CA ASP A 83 15.41 -1.02 2.98
C ASP A 83 14.29 -0.17 2.35
N GLU A 84 13.56 -0.70 1.37
CA GLU A 84 12.41 -0.04 0.74
C GLU A 84 11.31 0.32 1.75
N LEU A 85 11.02 -0.60 2.69
CA LEU A 85 10.06 -0.37 3.75
C LEU A 85 10.53 0.70 4.74
N HIS A 86 11.81 0.73 5.11
CA HIS A 86 12.34 1.78 5.98
C HIS A 86 12.17 3.16 5.37
N GLU A 87 12.51 3.34 4.10
CA GLU A 87 12.27 4.60 3.38
C GLU A 87 10.79 4.97 3.34
N SER A 88 9.93 3.99 3.06
CA SER A 88 8.48 4.20 3.00
C SER A 88 7.86 4.50 4.37
N ILE A 89 8.38 3.93 5.46
CA ILE A 89 7.95 4.20 6.84
C ILE A 89 8.30 5.65 7.21
N GLU A 90 9.52 6.10 6.92
CA GLU A 90 9.93 7.49 7.19
C GLU A 90 9.06 8.49 6.42
N LEU A 91 8.79 8.21 5.14
CA LEU A 91 7.90 9.05 4.34
C LEU A 91 6.47 9.03 4.87
N ALA A 92 5.94 7.84 5.21
CA ALA A 92 4.60 7.68 5.74
C ALA A 92 4.41 8.47 7.05
N ALA A 93 5.37 8.37 7.97
CA ALA A 93 5.38 9.15 9.21
C ALA A 93 5.38 10.65 8.96
N LYS A 94 6.21 11.13 8.01
CA LYS A 94 6.28 12.55 7.64
C LYS A 94 4.96 13.07 7.03
N LEU A 95 4.23 12.20 6.32
CA LEU A 95 3.04 12.57 5.57
C LEU A 95 1.72 12.24 6.28
N ASP A 96 1.76 11.65 7.48
CA ASP A 96 0.59 11.11 8.20
C ASP A 96 -0.16 10.04 7.38
N ILE A 97 0.59 9.15 6.71
CA ILE A 97 0.04 7.98 6.01
C ILE A 97 0.06 6.80 6.99
N PRO A 98 -1.11 6.27 7.39
CA PRO A 98 -1.17 5.28 8.47
C PRO A 98 -0.82 3.85 8.05
N GLY A 99 -0.75 3.54 6.74
CA GLY A 99 -0.58 2.17 6.26
C GLY A 99 0.29 2.05 5.03
N LEU A 100 1.07 0.96 4.98
CA LEU A 100 1.89 0.54 3.86
C LEU A 100 1.49 -0.86 3.39
N ILE A 101 1.18 -1.00 2.11
CA ILE A 101 0.84 -2.29 1.51
C ILE A 101 2.11 -3.10 1.28
N CYS A 102 2.10 -4.35 1.75
CA CYS A 102 3.19 -5.30 1.66
C CYS A 102 2.72 -6.53 0.89
N PHE A 103 3.40 -6.84 -0.21
CA PHE A 103 3.03 -7.96 -1.08
C PHE A 103 3.80 -9.24 -0.73
N SER A 104 3.11 -10.39 -0.78
CA SER A 104 3.74 -11.70 -0.64
C SER A 104 4.64 -12.05 -1.82
N GLY A 105 4.22 -11.73 -3.06
CA GLY A 105 4.83 -12.26 -4.27
C GLY A 105 4.05 -13.44 -4.86
N ASN A 106 4.49 -13.88 -6.03
CA ASN A 106 4.01 -15.07 -6.71
C ASN A 106 4.65 -16.33 -6.12
N ARG A 107 3.89 -17.43 -6.06
CA ARG A 107 4.34 -18.72 -5.50
C ARG A 107 5.65 -19.19 -6.10
N ASN A 108 5.80 -19.13 -7.43
CA ASN A 108 6.99 -19.62 -8.14
C ASN A 108 7.43 -21.04 -7.69
N GLY A 109 6.47 -21.91 -7.36
CA GLY A 109 6.71 -23.27 -6.88
C GLY A 109 6.95 -23.42 -5.37
N ARG A 110 6.88 -22.34 -4.58
CA ARG A 110 7.01 -22.35 -3.12
C ARG A 110 5.74 -22.87 -2.44
N ASP A 111 5.94 -23.54 -1.31
CA ASP A 111 4.87 -24.03 -0.43
C ASP A 111 4.17 -22.86 0.27
N ASP A 112 2.85 -22.95 0.44
CA ASP A 112 2.04 -21.90 1.08
C ASP A 112 2.30 -21.81 2.60
N GLU A 113 2.43 -22.92 3.33
CA GLU A 113 2.67 -22.91 4.78
C GLU A 113 4.06 -22.35 5.10
N GLU A 114 5.09 -22.82 4.40
CA GLU A 114 6.46 -22.32 4.59
C GLU A 114 6.57 -20.84 4.24
N SER A 115 5.86 -20.38 3.20
CA SER A 115 5.94 -19.00 2.75
C SER A 115 5.30 -18.00 3.72
N ILE A 116 4.35 -18.42 4.58
CA ILE A 116 3.83 -17.58 5.66
C ILE A 116 4.97 -17.20 6.61
N GLU A 117 5.77 -18.18 7.04
CA GLU A 117 6.90 -17.94 7.93
C GLU A 117 7.98 -17.08 7.28
N VAL A 118 8.28 -17.35 6.00
CA VAL A 118 9.23 -16.51 5.23
C VAL A 118 8.74 -15.07 5.11
N CYS A 119 7.44 -14.84 4.85
CA CYS A 119 6.90 -13.50 4.79
C CYS A 119 6.95 -12.80 6.16
N ALA A 120 6.62 -13.52 7.24
CA ALA A 120 6.71 -13.02 8.60
C ALA A 120 8.14 -12.64 8.97
N GLU A 121 9.14 -13.45 8.60
CA GLU A 121 10.56 -13.14 8.79
C GLU A 121 10.97 -11.85 8.08
N GLY A 122 10.55 -11.65 6.84
CA GLY A 122 10.81 -10.40 6.10
C GLY A 122 10.18 -9.19 6.78
N LEU A 123 8.91 -9.29 7.17
CA LEU A 123 8.18 -8.20 7.84
C LEU A 123 8.79 -7.84 9.21
N ARG A 124 9.29 -8.83 9.97
CA ARG A 124 9.94 -8.61 11.29
C ARG A 124 11.14 -7.67 11.20
N ARG A 125 11.80 -7.55 10.05
CA ARG A 125 12.94 -6.65 9.85
C ARG A 125 12.52 -5.17 9.92
N ALA A 126 11.36 -4.83 9.39
CA ALA A 126 10.83 -3.47 9.36
C ALA A 126 9.85 -3.16 10.51
N ALA A 127 9.24 -4.18 11.12
CA ALA A 127 8.19 -4.03 12.14
C ALA A 127 8.57 -3.06 13.30
N PRO A 128 9.76 -3.12 13.92
CA PRO A 128 10.10 -2.19 15.00
C PRO A 128 10.14 -0.72 14.56
N ALA A 129 10.53 -0.44 13.32
CA ALA A 129 10.53 0.91 12.78
C ALA A 129 9.09 1.39 12.51
N ALA A 130 8.26 0.51 11.93
CA ALA A 130 6.85 0.78 11.66
C ALA A 130 6.09 1.09 12.96
N GLU A 131 6.28 0.28 14.01
CA GLU A 131 5.69 0.50 15.34
C GLU A 131 6.08 1.85 15.94
N ARG A 132 7.37 2.20 15.91
CA ARG A 132 7.85 3.50 16.41
C ARG A 132 7.27 4.68 15.64
N ALA A 133 7.04 4.50 14.34
CA ALA A 133 6.47 5.51 13.46
C ALA A 133 4.94 5.60 13.55
N GLY A 134 4.27 4.62 14.18
CA GLY A 134 2.81 4.52 14.18
C GLY A 134 2.23 4.17 12.79
N VAL A 135 3.00 3.47 11.97
CA VAL A 135 2.62 3.05 10.60
C VAL A 135 2.34 1.55 10.59
N ASN A 136 1.22 1.14 9.99
CA ASN A 136 0.88 -0.28 9.84
C ASN A 136 1.51 -0.87 8.58
N LEU A 137 2.05 -2.09 8.69
CA LEU A 137 2.42 -2.91 7.53
C LEU A 137 1.25 -3.85 7.22
N ASN A 138 0.61 -3.63 6.08
CA ASN A 138 -0.63 -4.29 5.67
C ASN A 138 -0.34 -5.33 4.59
N VAL A 139 -0.53 -6.61 4.89
CA VAL A 139 -0.46 -7.66 3.86
C VAL A 139 -1.74 -7.63 3.03
N GLU A 140 -1.63 -7.56 1.70
CA GLU A 140 -2.78 -7.48 0.81
C GLU A 140 -3.12 -8.86 0.21
N LEU A 141 -4.41 -9.20 0.27
CA LEU A 141 -4.95 -10.40 -0.37
C LEU A 141 -5.37 -10.08 -1.80
N LEU A 142 -4.91 -10.86 -2.77
CA LEU A 142 -5.25 -10.65 -4.18
C LEU A 142 -5.85 -11.91 -4.82
N ASN A 143 -6.75 -11.69 -5.78
CA ASN A 143 -7.48 -12.78 -6.42
C ASN A 143 -6.63 -13.47 -7.50
N SER A 144 -6.03 -14.61 -7.15
CA SER A 144 -5.22 -15.41 -8.07
C SER A 144 -6.00 -16.09 -9.19
N LYS A 145 -7.32 -16.23 -9.05
CA LYS A 145 -8.18 -16.91 -10.03
C LYS A 145 -8.61 -16.00 -11.17
N ARG A 146 -8.47 -14.67 -11.01
CA ARG A 146 -9.01 -13.68 -11.96
C ARG A 146 -7.99 -12.64 -12.40
N THR A 147 -7.28 -12.03 -11.46
CA THR A 147 -6.50 -10.82 -11.73
C THR A 147 -5.01 -10.97 -11.43
N HIS A 148 -4.62 -11.90 -10.55
CA HIS A 148 -3.22 -12.07 -10.14
C HIS A 148 -2.76 -13.54 -10.18
N PRO A 149 -2.76 -14.21 -11.35
CA PRO A 149 -2.37 -15.61 -11.46
C PRO A 149 -1.02 -15.89 -10.79
N GLY A 150 -0.98 -16.84 -9.87
CA GLY A 150 0.24 -17.22 -9.15
C GLY A 150 0.47 -16.49 -7.83
N TYR A 151 -0.26 -15.41 -7.52
CA TYR A 151 -0.09 -14.66 -6.27
C TYR A 151 -0.37 -15.52 -5.04
N GLN A 152 0.51 -15.46 -4.03
CA GLN A 152 0.49 -16.41 -2.92
C GLN A 152 -0.51 -16.05 -1.82
N CYS A 153 -0.62 -14.78 -1.45
CA CYS A 153 -1.61 -14.30 -0.49
C CYS A 153 -2.99 -14.19 -1.16
N ASP A 154 -3.61 -15.32 -1.50
CA ASP A 154 -4.85 -15.38 -2.29
C ASP A 154 -6.07 -15.99 -1.58
N HIS A 155 -5.93 -16.37 -0.31
CA HIS A 155 -7.00 -16.89 0.54
C HIS A 155 -6.87 -16.35 1.97
N THR A 156 -8.00 -16.07 2.62
CA THR A 156 -8.07 -15.55 4.01
C THR A 156 -7.43 -16.45 5.07
N ALA A 157 -7.27 -17.75 4.79
CA ALA A 157 -6.56 -18.64 5.70
C ALA A 157 -5.03 -18.41 5.68
N TRP A 158 -4.51 -17.78 4.62
CA TRP A 158 -3.09 -17.52 4.43
C TRP A 158 -2.67 -16.13 4.94
N GLY A 159 -3.53 -15.11 4.74
CA GLY A 159 -3.33 -13.73 5.17
C GLY A 159 -4.60 -13.13 5.74
#